data_AF-A0A1M4ZKX0-F1
#
_entry.id   AF-A0A1M4ZKX0-F1
#
_cell.length_a   1.000
_cell.length_b   1.000
_cell.length_c   1.000
_cell.angle_alpha   90.00
_cell.angle_beta   90.00
_cell.angle_gamma   90.00
#
_symmetry.space_group_name_H-M   'P 1'
#
loop_
_entity.id
_entity.type
_entity.pdbx_description
1 polymer ?
#
loop_
_entity_poly.entity_id
_entity_poly.type
_entity_poly.pdbx_seq_one_letter_code
_entity_poly.pdbx_strand_id
1 'polypeptide(L)'
;MCNCSKAVTRTDCQLLKKYATDPERRFFIYHIFDGVRGLEIAWIPSGQNPNEVAKLRGFINEEGIPEWYNVKEHPCLYEESNKT
;
A
#
# COMPACT_ATOMS: atom_id res chain seq x y z
N MET A 1 12.42 -17.86 -12.89
CA MET A 1 11.29 -17.71 -11.97
C MET A 1 11.77 -16.87 -10.80
N CYS A 2 11.42 -15.59 -10.78
CA CYS A 2 11.74 -14.69 -9.68
C CYS A 2 10.40 -14.23 -9.10
N ASN A 3 10.04 -14.74 -7.92
CA ASN A 3 8.95 -14.18 -7.12
C ASN A 3 9.48 -12.85 -6.55
N CYS A 4 9.18 -11.73 -7.20
CA CYS A 4 9.83 -10.46 -6.91
C CYS A 4 9.05 -9.49 -6.03
N SER A 5 7.85 -9.82 -5.55
CA SER A 5 7.20 -9.00 -4.53
C SER A 5 8.01 -9.08 -3.23
N LYS A 6 8.83 -8.06 -2.95
CA LYS A 6 9.54 -7.96 -1.67
C LYS A 6 8.52 -8.01 -0.54
N ALA A 7 8.79 -8.82 0.47
CA ALA A 7 7.99 -8.84 1.69
C ALA A 7 7.97 -7.44 2.32
N VAL A 8 6.79 -6.97 2.71
CA VAL A 8 6.60 -5.74 3.48
C VAL A 8 7.45 -5.82 4.75
N THR A 9 8.35 -4.86 4.94
CA THR A 9 9.23 -4.85 6.11
C THR A 9 8.48 -4.34 7.34
N ARG A 10 9.04 -4.53 8.55
CA ARG A 10 8.45 -3.97 9.79
C ARG A 10 8.29 -2.45 9.72
N THR A 11 9.19 -1.75 9.04
CA THR A 11 9.14 -0.29 8.87
C THR A 11 8.01 0.10 7.93
N ASP A 12 7.79 -0.65 6.86
CA ASP A 12 6.68 -0.44 5.92
C ASP A 12 5.33 -0.65 6.64
N CYS A 13 5.23 -1.65 7.51
CA CYS A 13 4.05 -1.87 8.34
C CYS A 13 3.75 -0.73 9.33
N GLN A 14 4.78 -0.10 9.91
CA GLN A 14 4.59 1.09 10.73
C GLN A 14 4.05 2.27 9.91
N LEU A 15 4.54 2.41 8.67
CA LEU A 15 4.05 3.42 7.75
C LEU A 15 2.58 3.17 7.39
N LEU A 16 2.23 1.93 7.00
CA LEU A 16 0.85 1.54 6.72
C LEU A 16 -0.08 1.80 7.91
N LYS A 17 0.34 1.46 9.14
CA LYS A 17 -0.41 1.77 10.38
C LYS A 17 -0.71 3.26 10.49
N LYS A 18 0.30 4.12 10.30
CA LYS A 18 0.15 5.58 10.39
C LYS A 18 -0.94 6.12 9.46
N TYR A 19 -0.98 5.65 8.21
CA TYR A 19 -1.99 6.10 7.23
C TYR A 19 -3.35 5.42 7.43
N ALA A 20 -3.38 4.17 7.91
CA ALA A 20 -4.63 3.48 8.23
C ALA A 20 -5.39 4.15 9.40
N THR A 21 -4.65 4.72 10.36
CA THR A 21 -5.19 5.46 11.52
C THR A 21 -5.29 6.96 11.30
N ASP A 22 -5.30 7.42 10.04
CA ASP A 22 -5.42 8.85 9.72
C ASP A 22 -6.66 9.46 10.41
N PRO A 23 -6.50 10.52 11.23
CA PRO A 23 -7.61 11.08 12.01
C PRO A 23 -8.69 11.72 11.14
N GLU A 24 -8.31 12.17 9.93
CA GLU A 24 -9.24 12.71 8.92
C GLU A 24 -9.98 11.60 8.15
N ARG A 25 -9.72 10.33 8.49
CA ARG A 25 -10.33 9.14 7.89
C ARG A 25 -10.21 9.11 6.36
N ARG A 26 -9.14 9.70 5.81
CA ARG A 26 -8.88 9.72 4.38
C ARG A 26 -8.65 8.30 3.85
N PHE A 27 -8.92 8.12 2.56
CA PHE A 27 -8.70 6.86 1.87
C PHE A 27 -7.29 6.84 1.28
N PHE A 28 -6.48 5.84 1.64
CA PHE A 28 -5.13 5.69 1.14
C PHE A 28 -4.97 4.31 0.50
N ILE A 29 -4.25 4.28 -0.61
CA ILE A 29 -3.83 3.07 -1.29
C ILE A 29 -2.32 2.96 -1.25
N TYR A 30 -1.78 1.76 -1.36
CA TYR A 30 -0.35 1.53 -1.48
C TYR A 30 -0.05 0.53 -2.60
N HIS A 31 1.18 0.59 -3.08
CA HIS A 31 1.75 -0.35 -4.03
C HIS A 31 3.18 -0.67 -3.60
N ILE A 32 3.60 -1.92 -3.82
CA ILE A 32 4.95 -2.37 -3.51
C ILE A 32 5.67 -2.55 -4.83
N PHE A 33 6.59 -1.63 -5.12
CA PHE A 33 7.41 -1.73 -6.31
C PHE A 33 8.53 -2.75 -6.13
N ASP A 34 8.74 -3.55 -7.17
CA ASP A 34 9.89 -4.43 -7.25
C ASP A 34 11.20 -3.60 -7.30
N GLY A 35 12.21 -4.04 -6.54
CA GLY A 35 13.55 -3.42 -6.54
C GLY A 35 13.81 -2.39 -5.44
N VAL A 36 14.19 -1.15 -5.84
CA VAL A 36 14.73 -0.09 -4.95
C VAL A 36 13.65 0.84 -4.41
N ARG A 37 12.53 1.02 -5.12
CA ARG A 37 11.47 1.97 -4.76
C ARG A 37 10.68 1.56 -3.51
N GLY A 38 10.48 0.25 -3.29
CA GLY A 38 9.82 -0.25 -2.09
C GLY A 38 8.33 0.12 -2.03
N LEU A 39 7.81 0.32 -0.81
CA LEU A 39 6.41 0.65 -0.56
C LEU A 39 6.13 2.13 -0.82
N GLU A 40 5.15 2.43 -1.66
CA GLU A 40 4.67 3.79 -1.92
C GLU A 40 3.19 3.90 -1.57
N ILE A 41 2.79 5.03 -0.97
CA ILE A 41 1.42 5.29 -0.51
C ILE A 41 0.87 6.53 -1.22
N ALA A 42 -0.37 6.44 -1.67
CA ALA A 42 -1.10 7.55 -2.28
C ALA A 42 -2.43 7.79 -1.56
N TRP A 43 -2.75 9.06 -1.33
CA TRP A 43 -4.08 9.49 -0.91
C TRP A 43 -5.03 9.50 -2.11
N ILE A 44 -6.25 9.02 -1.91
CA ILE A 44 -7.36 9.15 -2.86
C ILE A 44 -8.31 10.24 -2.36
N PRO A 45 -8.41 11.37 -3.07
CA PRO A 45 -9.40 12.40 -2.76
C PRO A 45 -10.82 11.86 -2.84
N SER A 46 -11.71 12.39 -2.01
CA SER A 46 -13.12 11.98 -2.03
C SER A 46 -13.73 12.18 -3.42
N GLY A 47 -14.37 11.13 -3.94
CA GLY A 47 -14.97 11.14 -5.28
C GLY A 47 -14.01 10.86 -6.44
N GLN A 48 -12.71 10.68 -6.20
CA GLN A 48 -11.78 10.20 -7.23
C GLN A 48 -11.71 8.68 -7.30
N ASN A 49 -11.45 8.15 -8.49
CA ASN A 49 -11.29 6.72 -8.70
C ASN A 49 -9.85 6.30 -8.29
N PRO A 50 -9.70 5.32 -7.38
CA PRO A 50 -8.39 4.79 -7.00
C PRO A 50 -7.55 4.32 -8.20
N ASN A 51 -8.17 3.75 -9.24
CA ASN A 51 -7.47 3.30 -10.44
C ASN A 51 -6.88 4.45 -11.25
N GLU A 52 -7.51 5.62 -11.26
CA GLU A 52 -6.98 6.81 -11.95
C GLU A 52 -5.75 7.34 -11.22
N VAL A 53 -5.84 7.44 -9.89
CA VAL A 53 -4.70 7.84 -9.06
C VAL A 53 -3.57 6.83 -9.15
N ALA A 54 -3.87 5.52 -9.16
CA ALA A 54 -2.90 4.47 -9.35
C ALA A 54 -2.15 4.61 -10.68
N LYS A 55 -2.86 4.88 -11.79
CA LYS A 55 -2.22 5.17 -13.09
C LYS A 55 -1.30 6.39 -13.04
N LEU A 56 -1.75 7.49 -12.42
CA LEU A 56 -0.97 8.72 -12.29
C LEU A 56 0.30 8.53 -11.45
N ARG A 57 0.24 7.66 -10.44
CA ARG A 57 1.36 7.31 -9.55
C ARG A 57 2.25 6.19 -10.11
N GLY A 58 1.83 5.55 -11.19
CA GLY A 58 2.51 4.39 -11.76
C GLY A 58 2.39 3.13 -10.90
N PHE A 59 1.31 2.99 -10.14
CA PHE A 59 0.97 1.76 -9.41
C PHE A 59 0.38 0.77 -10.40
N ILE A 60 1.24 0.17 -11.21
CA ILE A 60 0.90 -0.70 -12.34
C ILE A 60 1.71 -1.99 -12.24
N ASN A 61 1.08 -3.12 -12.52
CA ASN A 61 1.72 -4.42 -12.56
C ASN A 61 2.48 -4.66 -13.88
N GLU A 62 3.09 -5.84 -14.04
CA GLU A 62 3.84 -6.22 -15.24
C GLU A 62 2.99 -6.24 -16.52
N GLU A 63 1.67 -6.37 -16.40
CA GLU A 63 0.72 -6.34 -17.52
C GLU A 63 0.24 -4.90 -17.86
N GLY A 64 0.72 -3.89 -17.13
CA GLY A 64 0.32 -2.49 -17.29
C GLY A 64 -1.06 -2.17 -16.70
N ILE A 65 -1.60 -3.05 -15.86
CA ILE A 65 -2.89 -2.90 -15.19
C ILE A 65 -2.68 -2.21 -13.84
N PRO A 66 -3.55 -1.26 -13.43
CA PRO A 66 -3.46 -0.65 -12.11
C PRO A 66 -3.51 -1.70 -11.01
N GLU A 67 -2.51 -1.69 -10.14
CA GLU A 67 -2.40 -2.62 -9.01
C GLU A 67 -2.13 -1.83 -7.74
N TRP A 68 -3.07 -1.91 -6.80
CA TRP A 68 -2.97 -1.22 -5.52
C TRP A 68 -3.78 -1.95 -4.47
N TYR A 69 -3.44 -1.70 -3.22
CA TYR A 69 -4.11 -2.26 -2.05
C TYR A 69 -4.51 -1.14 -1.11
N ASN A 70 -5.60 -1.30 -0.37
CA ASN A 70 -5.95 -0.32 0.66
C ASN A 70 -5.01 -0.50 1.87
N VAL A 71 -4.51 0.60 2.42
CA VAL A 71 -3.65 0.55 3.61
C VAL A 71 -4.31 -0.18 4.79
N LYS A 72 -5.65 -0.19 4.85
CA LYS A 72 -6.46 -0.86 5.88
C LYS A 72 -6.58 -2.38 5.71
N GLU A 73 -6.18 -2.92 4.57
CA GLU A 73 -6.28 -4.35 4.27
C GLU A 73 -5.03 -5.13 4.67
N HIS A 74 -3.92 -4.44 4.97
CA HIS A 74 -2.67 -5.14 5.24
C HIS A 74 -2.72 -5.91 6.57
N PRO A 75 -2.44 -7.23 6.59
CA PRO A 75 -2.58 -8.09 7.78
C PRO A 75 -1.82 -7.60 9.02
N CYS A 76 -0.68 -6.93 8.84
CA CYS A 76 0.12 -6.44 9.96
C CYS A 76 -0.55 -5.33 10.80
N LEU A 77 -1.68 -4.77 10.35
CA LEU A 77 -2.55 -3.95 11.19
C LEU A 77 -3.17 -4.75 12.34
N TYR A 78 -3.44 -6.04 12.09
CA TYR A 78 -4.14 -6.97 12.97
C TYR A 78 -3.22 -8.03 13.56
N GLU A 79 -1.95 -8.04 13.18
CA GLU A 79 -0.91 -8.64 14.01
C GLU A 79 -0.83 -7.84 15.32
N GLU A 80 -1.77 -8.15 16.22
CA GLU A 80 -1.54 -8.01 17.65
C GLU A 80 -0.20 -8.68 17.91
N SER A 81 0.58 -8.05 18.78
CA SER A 81 1.84 -8.63 19.20
C SER A 81 1.54 -10.02 19.73
N ASN A 82 1.81 -11.06 18.93
CA ASN A 82 2.01 -12.43 19.40
C ASN A 82 3.35 -12.41 20.17
N LYS A 83 3.36 -11.64 21.26
CA LYS A 83 4.31 -11.69 22.34
C LYS A 83 3.53 -12.36 23.46
N THR A 84 3.69 -13.68 23.47
CA THR A 84 3.96 -14.52 24.64
C THR A 84 3.21 -14.21 25.94
#